data_AF-A0A8C5M9V6-F1
#
_entry.id   AF-A0A8C5M9V6-F1
#
_cell.length_a   1.000
_cell.length_b   1.000
_cell.length_c   1.000
_cell.angle_alpha   90.00
_cell.angle_beta   90.00
_cell.angle_gamma   90.00
#
_symmetry.space_group_name_H-M   'P 1'
#
loop_
_entity.id
_entity.type
_entity.pdbx_description
1 polymer ?
#
loop_
_entity_poly.entity_id
_entity_poly.type
_entity_poly.pdbx_seq_one_letter_code
_entity_poly.pdbx_strand_id
1 'polypeptide(L)'
;MAAPVRRWLGCVAGIGGRLYCQLQRTSRYSTATQSLYPFAVRKDHLAFKLFYNPVRCMFIQTQETPNPNSVKFIPGRAVLDAGTMDFPNPTTAFCSPLARHLFRIEGVKSVFFGPDFITITKGSDDMDWNLMKPDIYATLMDFFSSGLPVVTEDAPRSDSAVTEDDDEVVAMIKELLDTRIRPTVQEDGGDILYRGFQDGIVQLKLQGSCTSCPSSIITLKSGIQNMLQFYIPEVEGVEQETCFCT
;
A
#
# COMPACT_ATOMS: atom_id res chain seq x y z
N MET A 1 51.42 -12.63 -3.02
CA MET A 1 50.54 -11.66 -2.32
C MET A 1 51.42 -10.57 -1.73
N ALA A 2 51.11 -9.33 -2.07
CA ALA A 2 51.92 -8.15 -1.79
C ALA A 2 52.07 -7.85 -0.30
N ALA A 3 53.23 -7.28 0.02
CA ALA A 3 53.64 -6.66 1.28
C ALA A 3 53.18 -5.16 1.28
N PRO A 4 53.62 -4.26 2.18
CA PRO A 4 53.88 -4.34 3.63
C PRO A 4 53.45 -3.07 4.43
N VAL A 5 53.92 -3.00 5.69
CA VAL A 5 54.42 -1.82 6.46
C VAL A 5 53.49 -1.14 7.46
N ARG A 6 53.87 -1.34 8.73
CA ARG A 6 53.56 -0.49 9.89
C ARG A 6 54.54 0.68 10.01
N ARG A 7 54.04 1.72 10.69
CA ARG A 7 54.70 2.53 11.75
C ARG A 7 55.04 3.96 11.34
N TRP A 8 54.63 4.94 12.16
CA TRP A 8 55.50 6.00 12.69
C TRP A 8 54.94 6.49 14.06
N LEU A 9 55.86 6.67 15.01
CA LEU A 9 55.68 7.29 16.34
C LEU A 9 55.92 8.81 16.24
N GLY A 10 55.43 9.59 17.22
CA GLY A 10 56.04 10.87 17.60
C GLY A 10 55.22 11.78 18.53
N CYS A 11 55.67 11.94 19.77
CA CYS A 11 55.22 12.88 20.82
C CYS A 11 55.74 14.32 20.60
N VAL A 12 55.19 15.35 21.27
CA VAL A 12 55.88 16.43 22.06
C VAL A 12 54.83 17.24 22.89
N ALA A 13 55.26 17.77 24.05
CA ALA A 13 54.51 18.37 25.16
C ALA A 13 54.61 19.91 25.33
N GLY A 14 53.80 20.50 26.22
CA GLY A 14 54.02 21.76 26.98
C GLY A 14 53.11 22.96 26.60
N ILE A 15 52.69 23.95 27.43
CA ILE A 15 53.00 24.46 28.80
C ILE A 15 51.93 25.54 29.19
N GLY A 16 51.57 25.66 30.49
CA GLY A 16 51.16 26.92 31.19
C GLY A 16 49.69 27.40 31.05
N GLY A 17 48.99 28.01 32.03
CA GLY A 17 49.28 28.59 33.35
C GLY A 17 47.98 29.10 34.03
N ARG A 18 48.06 29.41 35.33
CA ARG A 18 46.98 29.64 36.35
C ARG A 18 46.19 30.96 36.24
N LEU A 19 45.02 31.05 36.91
CA LEU A 19 44.67 31.95 38.06
C LEU A 19 43.14 31.87 38.35
N TYR A 20 42.70 31.22 39.43
CA TYR A 20 42.23 31.78 40.72
C TYR A 20 40.97 32.67 40.68
N CYS A 21 39.93 32.27 41.42
CA CYS A 21 39.41 33.11 42.51
C CYS A 21 38.67 32.25 43.55
N GLN A 22 39.21 32.27 44.77
CA GLN A 22 38.60 31.70 45.97
C GLN A 22 37.43 32.56 46.44
N LEU A 23 36.44 31.93 47.05
CA LEU A 23 35.74 32.53 48.19
C LEU A 23 35.60 31.48 49.29
N GLN A 24 36.41 31.67 50.32
CA GLN A 24 36.34 30.97 51.59
C GLN A 24 35.14 31.46 52.39
N ARG A 25 34.44 30.56 53.07
CA ARG A 25 33.98 30.81 54.45
C ARG A 25 34.01 29.52 55.26
N THR A 26 34.89 29.55 56.26
CA THR A 26 35.03 28.71 57.44
C THR A 26 33.71 28.66 58.23
N SER A 27 33.32 27.63 59.00
CA SER A 27 34.00 27.10 60.20
C SER A 27 33.14 26.04 60.92
N ARG A 28 33.77 24.88 61.24
CA ARG A 28 33.76 24.07 62.49
C ARG A 28 32.51 23.32 63.03
N TYR A 29 32.88 22.21 63.72
CA TYR A 29 32.18 21.29 64.65
C TYR A 29 31.64 20.01 63.99
N SER A 30 32.32 18.86 64.07
CA SER A 30 32.63 17.95 65.20
C SER A 30 31.47 17.06 65.66
N THR A 31 31.74 15.76 65.57
CA THR A 31 31.25 14.61 66.37
C THR A 31 29.85 14.01 66.17
N ALA A 32 29.91 12.67 66.06
CA ALA A 32 29.00 11.65 66.58
C ALA A 32 27.83 11.18 65.69
N THR A 33 28.04 9.97 65.16
CA THR A 33 27.16 8.80 65.27
C THR A 33 25.66 9.04 65.46
N GLN A 34 24.85 8.61 64.49
CA GLN A 34 23.83 7.58 64.75
C GLN A 34 23.23 7.04 63.45
N SER A 35 23.33 5.72 63.33
CA SER A 35 22.54 4.86 62.44
C SER A 35 21.06 5.13 62.62
N LEU A 36 20.35 5.45 61.53
CA LEU A 36 18.94 5.12 61.32
C LEU A 36 18.67 5.08 59.80
N TYR A 37 18.55 3.87 59.23
CA TYR A 37 17.75 3.64 58.02
C TYR A 37 16.30 4.06 58.33
N PRO A 38 15.48 4.57 57.38
CA PRO A 38 15.07 3.76 56.23
C PRO A 38 14.67 4.53 54.95
N PHE A 39 14.20 3.76 53.97
CA PHE A 39 13.51 4.17 52.74
C PHE A 39 14.37 4.73 51.60
N ALA A 40 15.03 3.79 50.91
CA ALA A 40 15.34 3.96 49.49
C ALA A 40 14.03 4.05 48.70
N VAL A 41 13.69 5.25 48.24
CA VAL A 41 12.69 5.45 47.18
C VAL A 41 13.28 4.81 45.93
N ARG A 42 12.76 3.64 45.53
CA ARG A 42 12.98 3.12 44.18
C ARG A 42 12.37 4.16 43.24
N LYS A 43 13.23 4.87 42.51
CA LYS A 43 12.84 5.46 41.24
C LYS A 43 12.59 4.28 40.33
N ASP A 44 11.38 3.74 40.41
CA ASP A 44 10.82 2.97 39.33
C ASP A 44 10.71 3.95 38.17
N HIS A 45 11.77 4.00 37.37
CA HIS A 45 11.72 4.48 36.01
C HIS A 45 10.82 3.50 35.25
N LEU A 46 9.52 3.60 35.51
CA LEU A 46 8.49 3.30 34.53
C LEU A 46 8.75 4.28 33.40
N ALA A 47 9.68 3.88 32.52
CA ALA A 47 9.67 4.30 31.15
C ALA A 47 8.26 3.98 30.67
N PHE A 48 7.39 4.98 30.75
CA PHE A 48 6.11 5.00 30.12
C PHE A 48 6.45 4.88 28.64
N LYS A 49 6.52 3.63 28.15
CA LYS A 49 6.44 3.35 26.74
C LYS A 49 5.11 3.96 26.35
N LEU A 50 5.16 5.16 25.79
CA LEU A 50 4.11 5.66 24.93
C LEU A 50 3.99 4.58 23.85
N PHE A 51 3.11 3.61 24.07
CA PHE A 51 2.56 2.82 23.01
C PHE A 51 1.84 3.83 22.14
N TYR A 52 2.59 4.37 21.17
CA TYR A 52 2.02 5.06 20.04
C TYR A 52 1.06 4.07 19.43
N ASN A 53 -0.24 4.28 19.68
CA ASN A 53 -1.30 3.55 19.04
C ASN A 53 -1.61 4.33 17.76
N PRO A 54 -1.04 3.98 16.59
CA PRO A 54 -1.25 4.72 15.34
C PRO A 54 -2.72 4.68 14.88
N VAL A 55 -3.56 3.88 15.55
CA VAL A 55 -4.90 3.50 15.06
C VAL A 55 -5.96 4.58 15.26
N ARG A 56 -5.74 5.60 16.09
CA ARG A 56 -6.77 6.63 16.37
C ARG A 56 -6.86 7.77 15.34
N CYS A 57 -6.05 7.77 14.29
CA CYS A 57 -6.09 8.77 13.22
C CYS A 57 -6.06 8.12 11.83
N MET A 58 -6.89 7.12 11.58
CA MET A 58 -7.11 6.66 10.22
C MET A 58 -8.06 7.63 9.49
N PHE A 59 -7.55 8.30 8.45
CA PHE A 59 -8.33 9.19 7.59
C PHE A 59 -8.42 8.58 6.19
N ILE A 60 -9.63 8.19 5.80
CA ILE A 60 -9.89 7.60 4.49
C ILE A 60 -10.20 8.75 3.53
N GLN A 61 -9.37 8.91 2.50
CA GLN A 61 -9.66 9.84 1.40
C GLN A 61 -10.55 9.16 0.37
N THR A 62 -11.38 9.96 -0.29
CA THR A 62 -12.27 9.46 -1.35
C THR A 62 -11.98 10.24 -2.62
N GLN A 63 -11.77 9.52 -3.71
CA GLN A 63 -11.51 10.06 -5.04
C GLN A 63 -12.58 9.56 -6.01
N GLU A 64 -13.07 10.45 -6.86
CA GLU A 64 -13.97 10.10 -7.95
C GLU A 64 -13.19 9.42 -9.06
N THR A 65 -13.84 8.50 -9.77
CA THR A 65 -13.25 7.83 -10.93
C THR A 65 -13.97 8.30 -12.20
N PRO A 66 -13.41 8.11 -13.40
CA PRO A 66 -14.11 8.38 -14.66
C PRO A 66 -15.43 7.60 -14.83
N ASN A 67 -15.65 6.57 -14.00
CA ASN A 67 -16.88 5.80 -13.95
C ASN A 67 -17.80 6.30 -12.81
N PRO A 68 -18.99 6.85 -13.10
CA PRO A 68 -19.90 7.37 -12.07
C PRO A 68 -20.40 6.29 -11.09
N ASN A 69 -20.34 5.03 -11.49
CA ASN A 69 -20.75 3.88 -10.69
C ASN A 69 -19.63 3.34 -9.82
N SER A 70 -18.43 3.92 -9.86
CA SER A 70 -17.28 3.47 -9.05
C SER A 70 -16.62 4.63 -8.33
N VAL A 71 -16.27 4.41 -7.06
CA VAL A 71 -15.57 5.39 -6.22
C VAL A 71 -14.36 4.73 -5.59
N LYS A 72 -13.24 5.46 -5.55
CA LYS A 72 -11.95 5.01 -5.01
C LYS A 72 -11.78 5.53 -3.59
N PHE A 73 -11.46 4.64 -2.66
CA PHE A 73 -11.23 4.90 -1.25
C PHE A 73 -9.76 4.63 -0.90
N ILE A 74 -9.07 5.61 -0.34
CA ILE A 74 -7.65 5.55 -0.02
C ILE A 74 -7.49 5.61 1.50
N PRO A 75 -7.29 4.46 2.17
CA PRO A 75 -7.15 4.39 3.62
C PRO A 75 -5.88 5.03 4.19
N GLY A 76 -4.92 5.43 3.35
CA GLY A 76 -3.64 6.00 3.77
C GLY A 76 -2.62 4.95 4.25
N ARG A 77 -2.86 3.67 3.94
CA ARG A 77 -1.96 2.54 4.21
C ARG A 77 -2.09 1.50 3.10
N ALA A 78 -1.10 0.62 2.97
CA ALA A 78 -1.17 -0.49 2.03
C ALA A 78 -2.37 -1.40 2.35
N VAL A 79 -3.13 -1.72 1.30
CA VAL A 79 -4.29 -2.63 1.33
C VAL A 79 -3.85 -4.03 0.95
N LEU A 80 -3.03 -4.14 -0.10
CA LEU A 80 -2.39 -5.37 -0.54
C LEU A 80 -0.87 -5.18 -0.49
N ASP A 81 -0.15 -6.24 -0.11
CA ASP A 81 1.31 -6.22 -0.10
C ASP A 81 1.89 -6.20 -1.53
N ALA A 82 1.22 -6.87 -2.47
CA ALA A 82 1.59 -6.89 -3.88
C ALA A 82 0.37 -7.16 -4.76
N GLY A 83 0.42 -6.59 -5.98
CA GLY A 83 -0.58 -6.83 -7.01
C GLY A 83 -1.94 -6.19 -6.71
N THR A 84 -2.97 -6.75 -7.34
CA THR A 84 -4.35 -6.28 -7.30
C THR A 84 -5.29 -7.48 -7.23
N MET A 85 -6.50 -7.28 -6.73
CA MET A 85 -7.48 -8.36 -6.59
C MET A 85 -8.90 -7.89 -6.90
N ASP A 86 -9.58 -8.60 -7.80
CA ASP A 86 -10.96 -8.31 -8.21
C ASP A 86 -11.98 -9.21 -7.50
N PHE A 87 -13.04 -8.59 -6.97
CA PHE A 87 -14.20 -9.27 -6.43
C PHE A 87 -15.46 -8.83 -7.19
N PRO A 88 -15.80 -9.50 -8.31
CA PRO A 88 -16.98 -9.16 -9.10
C PRO A 88 -18.30 -9.55 -8.42
N ASN A 89 -18.28 -10.45 -7.45
CA ASN A 89 -19.48 -10.90 -6.75
C ASN A 89 -19.17 -11.29 -5.29
N PRO A 90 -20.19 -11.39 -4.42
CA PRO A 90 -20.00 -11.79 -3.02
C PRO A 90 -19.40 -13.19 -2.84
N THR A 91 -19.60 -14.09 -3.81
CA THR A 91 -19.08 -15.47 -3.74
C THR A 91 -17.57 -15.50 -3.87
N THR A 92 -16.96 -14.64 -4.71
CA THR A 92 -15.49 -14.56 -4.85
C THR A 92 -14.81 -13.88 -3.67
N ALA A 93 -15.57 -13.24 -2.78
CA ALA A 93 -15.03 -12.55 -1.60
C ALA A 93 -14.53 -13.48 -0.49
N PHE A 94 -14.67 -14.82 -0.64
CA PHE A 94 -14.32 -15.78 0.42
C PHE A 94 -12.89 -15.64 0.95
N CYS A 95 -11.94 -15.27 0.08
CA CYS A 95 -10.53 -15.09 0.40
C CYS A 95 -10.20 -13.74 1.06
N SER A 96 -11.18 -12.86 1.30
CA SER A 96 -10.96 -11.58 1.98
C SER A 96 -12.06 -11.28 3.00
N PRO A 97 -11.75 -11.23 4.30
CA PRO A 97 -12.71 -10.80 5.31
C PRO A 97 -13.20 -9.37 5.07
N LEU A 98 -12.30 -8.48 4.61
CA LEU A 98 -12.65 -7.09 4.26
C LEU A 98 -13.67 -7.03 3.14
N ALA A 99 -13.44 -7.76 2.03
CA ALA A 99 -14.40 -7.80 0.92
C ALA A 99 -15.75 -8.32 1.39
N ARG A 100 -15.79 -9.38 2.21
CA ARG A 100 -17.03 -9.93 2.79
C ARG A 100 -17.79 -8.92 3.63
N HIS A 101 -17.09 -8.07 4.38
CA HIS A 101 -17.74 -7.01 5.15
C HIS A 101 -18.29 -5.91 4.24
N LEU A 102 -17.57 -5.51 3.20
CA LEU A 102 -18.03 -4.52 2.23
C LEU A 102 -19.25 -4.99 1.45
N PHE A 103 -19.33 -6.27 1.09
CA PHE A 103 -20.51 -6.86 0.42
C PHE A 103 -21.77 -6.94 1.31
N ARG A 104 -21.67 -6.72 2.62
CA ARG A 104 -22.86 -6.63 3.49
C ARG A 104 -23.56 -5.28 3.38
N ILE A 105 -22.88 -4.28 2.85
CA ILE A 105 -23.43 -2.94 2.65
C ILE A 105 -24.36 -3.01 1.44
N GLU A 106 -25.59 -2.53 1.62
CA GLU A 106 -26.60 -2.50 0.57
C GLU A 106 -26.14 -1.62 -0.61
N GLY A 107 -26.33 -2.12 -1.84
CA GLY A 107 -25.97 -1.41 -3.07
C GLY A 107 -24.56 -1.69 -3.60
N VAL A 108 -23.68 -2.36 -2.84
CA VAL A 108 -22.35 -2.76 -3.33
C VAL A 108 -22.46 -3.93 -4.30
N LYS A 109 -22.00 -3.75 -5.54
CA LYS A 109 -22.01 -4.78 -6.60
C LYS A 109 -20.68 -5.50 -6.73
N SER A 110 -19.58 -4.77 -6.70
CA SER A 110 -18.24 -5.32 -6.79
C SER A 110 -17.24 -4.50 -6.00
N VAL A 111 -16.18 -5.16 -5.56
CA VAL A 111 -15.08 -4.57 -4.79
C VAL A 111 -13.78 -4.91 -5.48
N PHE A 112 -12.86 -3.96 -5.53
CA PHE A 112 -11.54 -4.15 -6.11
C PHE A 112 -10.48 -3.59 -5.18
N PHE A 113 -9.42 -4.35 -4.95
CA PHE A 113 -8.30 -3.94 -4.13
C PHE A 113 -7.08 -3.65 -5.01
N GLY A 114 -6.60 -2.41 -4.90
CA GLY A 114 -5.29 -2.01 -5.39
C GLY A 114 -4.22 -2.10 -4.29
N PRO A 115 -3.01 -1.61 -4.57
CA PRO A 115 -1.90 -1.63 -3.61
C PRO A 115 -2.22 -0.83 -2.33
N ASP A 116 -2.76 0.38 -2.47
CA ASP A 116 -3.04 1.32 -1.38
C ASP A 116 -4.46 1.90 -1.40
N PHE A 117 -5.33 1.36 -2.25
CA PHE A 117 -6.71 1.83 -2.43
C PHE A 117 -7.70 0.69 -2.60
N ILE A 118 -8.97 1.02 -2.38
CA ILE A 118 -10.12 0.13 -2.56
C ILE A 118 -11.10 0.84 -3.47
N THR A 119 -11.46 0.22 -4.59
CA THR A 119 -12.53 0.72 -5.46
C THR A 119 -13.80 -0.07 -5.19
N ILE A 120 -14.89 0.63 -4.98
CA ILE A 120 -16.22 0.03 -4.80
C ILE A 120 -17.09 0.46 -5.96
N THR A 121 -17.82 -0.49 -6.55
CA THR A 121 -18.78 -0.23 -7.62
C THR A 121 -20.18 -0.50 -7.12
N LYS A 122 -21.10 0.43 -7.37
CA LYS A 122 -22.52 0.28 -7.01
C LYS A 122 -23.30 -0.52 -8.06
N GLY A 123 -24.38 -1.17 -7.64
CA GLY A 123 -25.16 -2.08 -8.48
C GLY A 123 -26.20 -1.42 -9.37
N SER A 124 -26.80 -0.33 -8.90
CA SER A 124 -27.81 0.43 -9.61
C SER A 124 -27.47 1.92 -9.58
N ASP A 125 -27.89 2.63 -10.63
CA ASP A 125 -27.66 4.07 -10.73
C ASP A 125 -28.47 4.85 -9.68
N ASP A 126 -29.58 4.28 -9.20
CA ASP A 126 -30.48 4.85 -8.19
C ASP A 126 -29.87 4.98 -6.79
N MET A 127 -28.78 4.27 -6.49
CA MET A 127 -28.11 4.36 -5.19
C MET A 127 -27.23 5.60 -5.10
N ASP A 128 -27.44 6.41 -4.06
CA ASP A 128 -26.60 7.58 -3.77
C ASP A 128 -25.38 7.20 -2.91
N TRP A 129 -24.20 7.59 -3.39
CA TRP A 129 -22.94 7.47 -2.66
C TRP A 129 -22.97 8.16 -1.31
N ASN A 130 -23.74 9.23 -1.12
CA ASN A 130 -23.84 9.93 0.16
C ASN A 130 -24.44 9.05 1.27
N LEU A 131 -25.28 8.08 0.90
CA LEU A 131 -25.88 7.12 1.85
C LEU A 131 -24.96 5.93 2.10
N MET A 132 -24.21 5.50 1.08
CA MET A 132 -23.31 4.34 1.18
C MET A 132 -21.97 4.68 1.88
N LYS A 133 -21.46 5.90 1.68
CA LYS A 133 -20.15 6.34 2.21
C LYS A 133 -20.01 6.17 3.74
N PRO A 134 -20.99 6.58 4.58
CA PRO A 134 -20.90 6.38 6.02
C PRO A 134 -20.66 4.92 6.43
N ASP A 135 -21.41 3.98 5.86
CA ASP A 135 -21.27 2.55 6.17
C ASP A 135 -19.96 1.96 5.66
N ILE A 136 -19.51 2.42 4.49
CA ILE A 136 -18.20 2.04 3.92
C ILE A 136 -17.08 2.53 4.85
N TYR A 137 -17.09 3.79 5.27
CA TYR A 137 -16.07 4.32 6.17
C TYR A 137 -16.06 3.59 7.51
N ALA A 138 -17.23 3.34 8.10
CA ALA A 138 -17.34 2.59 9.35
C ALA A 138 -16.73 1.19 9.22
N THR A 139 -17.07 0.49 8.14
CA THR A 139 -16.56 -0.86 7.86
C THR A 139 -15.05 -0.87 7.66
N LEU A 140 -14.52 0.06 6.88
CA LEU A 140 -13.08 0.17 6.64
C LEU A 140 -12.32 0.52 7.92
N MET A 141 -12.80 1.51 8.68
CA MET A 141 -12.16 1.92 9.94
C MET A 141 -12.16 0.79 10.98
N ASP A 142 -13.29 0.09 11.15
CA ASP A 142 -13.40 -1.04 12.06
C ASP A 142 -12.46 -2.19 11.65
N PHE A 143 -12.51 -2.58 10.38
CA PHE A 143 -11.66 -3.65 9.86
C PHE A 143 -10.18 -3.34 10.06
N PHE A 144 -9.75 -2.14 9.68
CA PHE A 144 -8.35 -1.77 9.75
C PHE A 144 -7.86 -1.49 11.18
N SER A 145 -8.78 -1.22 12.12
CA SER A 145 -8.50 -1.13 13.55
C SER A 145 -8.43 -2.51 14.22
N SER A 146 -9.15 -3.50 13.70
CA SER A 146 -9.17 -4.88 14.22
C SER A 146 -7.84 -5.62 14.02
N GLY A 147 -7.03 -5.21 13.04
CA GLY A 147 -5.77 -5.86 12.69
C GLY A 147 -5.93 -7.21 11.98
N LEU A 148 -7.15 -7.54 11.52
CA LEU A 148 -7.38 -8.74 10.71
C LEU A 148 -6.63 -8.65 9.36
N PRO A 149 -6.19 -9.80 8.82
CA PRO A 149 -5.55 -9.82 7.50
C PRO A 149 -6.57 -9.47 6.41
N VAL A 150 -6.17 -8.59 5.47
CA VAL A 150 -7.03 -8.18 4.34
C VAL A 150 -7.35 -9.38 3.45
N VAL A 151 -6.42 -10.31 3.30
CA VAL A 151 -6.50 -11.48 2.43
C VAL A 151 -6.09 -12.72 3.23
N THR A 152 -6.83 -13.83 3.08
CA THR A 152 -6.47 -15.13 3.65
C THR A 152 -5.53 -15.89 2.71
N GLU A 153 -4.79 -16.88 3.23
CA GLU A 153 -3.77 -17.61 2.44
C GLU A 153 -4.33 -18.40 1.23
N ASP A 154 -5.65 -18.50 1.11
CA ASP A 154 -6.35 -19.15 0.00
C ASP A 154 -6.49 -18.27 -1.26
N ALA A 155 -5.89 -17.08 -1.27
CA ALA A 155 -5.99 -16.19 -2.42
C ALA A 155 -5.19 -16.70 -3.64
N PRO A 156 -5.79 -16.65 -4.85
CA PRO A 156 -5.06 -17.00 -6.06
C PRO A 156 -3.93 -16.00 -6.29
N ARG A 157 -2.70 -16.49 -6.42
CA ARG A 157 -1.56 -15.68 -6.83
C ARG A 157 -1.72 -15.37 -8.32
N SER A 158 -1.65 -14.10 -8.71
CA SER A 158 -1.64 -13.70 -10.12
C SER A 158 -0.24 -13.89 -10.69
N ASP A 159 -0.05 -14.95 -11.47
CA ASP A 159 1.18 -15.25 -12.19
C ASP A 159 1.31 -14.37 -13.45
N SER A 160 1.39 -13.05 -13.28
CA SER A 160 1.71 -12.12 -14.36
C SER A 160 3.22 -11.83 -14.47
N ALA A 161 4.06 -12.58 -13.75
CA ALA A 161 5.50 -12.45 -13.86
C ALA A 161 5.96 -12.79 -15.30
N VAL A 162 6.92 -12.02 -15.81
CA VAL A 162 7.60 -12.35 -17.06
C VAL A 162 8.29 -13.69 -16.87
N THR A 163 7.94 -14.66 -17.71
CA THR A 163 8.61 -15.96 -17.75
C THR A 163 9.75 -15.90 -18.74
N GLU A 164 10.86 -16.60 -18.47
CA GLU A 164 12.05 -16.60 -19.34
C GLU A 164 11.78 -17.17 -20.74
N ASP A 165 10.61 -17.80 -20.94
CA ASP A 165 10.12 -18.36 -22.21
C ASP A 165 9.18 -17.41 -22.98
N ASP A 166 8.95 -16.18 -22.51
CA ASP A 166 8.12 -15.21 -23.24
C ASP A 166 8.85 -14.71 -24.50
N ASP A 167 8.15 -14.67 -25.63
CA ASP A 167 8.64 -14.03 -26.85
C ASP A 167 9.07 -12.57 -26.57
N GLU A 168 10.09 -12.07 -27.27
CA GLU A 168 10.59 -10.68 -27.09
C GLU A 168 9.45 -9.64 -27.19
N VAL A 169 8.49 -9.88 -28.07
CA VAL A 169 7.29 -9.04 -28.25
C VAL A 169 6.39 -9.09 -27.01
N VAL A 170 6.17 -10.27 -26.42
CA VAL A 170 5.35 -10.44 -25.21
C VAL A 170 6.01 -9.75 -24.03
N ALA A 171 7.33 -9.86 -23.87
CA ALA A 171 8.08 -9.15 -22.84
C ALA A 171 7.93 -7.62 -22.97
N MET A 172 8.05 -7.09 -24.20
CA MET A 172 7.83 -5.66 -24.46
C MET A 172 6.40 -5.22 -24.13
N ILE A 173 5.38 -6.03 -24.48
CA ILE A 173 3.98 -5.74 -24.13
C ILE A 173 3.84 -5.66 -22.61
N LYS A 174 4.29 -6.69 -21.88
CA LYS A 174 4.20 -6.74 -20.41
C LYS A 174 4.90 -5.54 -19.76
N GLU A 175 6.10 -5.20 -20.21
CA GLU A 175 6.84 -4.03 -19.71
C GLU A 175 6.08 -2.72 -19.95
N LEU A 176 5.54 -2.50 -21.15
CA LEU A 176 4.78 -1.28 -21.45
C LEU A 176 3.49 -1.18 -20.64
N LEU A 177 2.79 -2.31 -20.46
CA LEU A 177 1.60 -2.38 -19.61
C LEU A 177 1.94 -1.97 -18.18
N ASP A 178 2.98 -2.57 -17.59
CA ASP A 178 3.36 -2.33 -16.19
C ASP A 178 3.94 -0.92 -15.95
N THR A 179 4.71 -0.39 -16.90
CA THR A 179 5.43 0.88 -16.70
C THR A 179 4.60 2.13 -17.04
N ARG A 180 3.63 2.05 -17.96
CA ARG A 180 2.89 3.24 -18.44
C ARG A 180 1.39 3.13 -18.29
N ILE A 181 0.82 1.98 -18.64
CA ILE A 181 -0.64 1.86 -18.73
C ILE A 181 -1.25 1.58 -17.36
N ARG A 182 -0.77 0.56 -16.64
CA ARG A 182 -1.29 0.17 -15.32
C ARG A 182 -1.24 1.31 -14.30
N PRO A 183 -0.19 2.14 -14.20
CA PRO A 183 -0.20 3.28 -13.28
C PRO A 183 -1.39 4.22 -13.53
N THR A 184 -1.62 4.58 -14.80
CA THR A 184 -2.73 5.45 -15.20
C THR A 184 -4.09 4.79 -14.92
N VAL A 185 -4.23 3.50 -15.18
CA VAL A 185 -5.48 2.76 -14.93
C VAL A 185 -5.77 2.62 -13.43
N GLN A 186 -4.73 2.41 -12.62
CA GLN A 186 -4.85 2.32 -11.16
C GLN A 186 -5.15 3.68 -10.52
N GLU A 187 -4.67 4.78 -11.11
CA GLU A 187 -5.10 6.12 -10.75
C GLU A 187 -6.63 6.25 -10.88
N ASP A 188 -7.20 5.77 -11.99
CA ASP A 188 -8.64 5.69 -12.25
C ASP A 188 -9.40 4.62 -11.43
N GLY A 189 -8.71 3.87 -10.57
CA GLY A 189 -9.30 2.88 -9.66
C GLY A 189 -9.59 1.52 -10.29
N GLY A 190 -8.97 1.20 -11.41
CA GLY A 190 -9.04 -0.11 -12.07
C GLY A 190 -7.69 -0.82 -12.11
N ASP A 191 -7.62 -1.91 -12.85
CA ASP A 191 -6.35 -2.51 -13.30
C ASP A 191 -6.60 -3.31 -14.59
N ILE A 192 -5.51 -3.72 -15.22
CA ILE A 192 -5.53 -4.58 -16.39
C ILE A 192 -4.63 -5.80 -16.17
N LEU A 193 -5.13 -6.98 -16.54
CA LEU A 193 -4.34 -8.20 -16.56
C LEU A 193 -4.10 -8.63 -17.99
N TYR A 194 -2.82 -8.85 -18.32
CA TYR A 194 -2.44 -9.50 -19.56
C TYR A 194 -2.90 -10.96 -19.56
N ARG A 195 -3.44 -11.43 -20.69
CA ARG A 195 -3.95 -12.79 -20.85
C ARG A 195 -3.26 -13.57 -21.97
N GLY A 196 -2.92 -12.89 -23.05
CA GLY A 196 -2.23 -13.51 -24.17
C GLY A 196 -1.97 -12.54 -25.31
N PHE A 197 -1.19 -13.00 -26.28
CA PHE A 197 -0.93 -12.29 -27.53
C PHE A 197 -0.86 -13.32 -28.65
N GLN A 198 -1.76 -13.22 -29.63
CA GLN A 198 -1.88 -14.16 -30.75
C GLN A 198 -2.34 -13.40 -31.99
N ASP A 199 -1.76 -13.70 -33.15
CA ASP A 199 -2.13 -13.11 -34.45
C ASP A 199 -2.20 -11.56 -34.44
N GLY A 200 -1.26 -10.91 -33.76
CA GLY A 200 -1.24 -9.44 -33.62
C GLY A 200 -2.27 -8.87 -32.65
N ILE A 201 -3.06 -9.70 -31.97
CA ILE A 201 -4.10 -9.29 -31.03
C ILE A 201 -3.67 -9.51 -29.60
N VAL A 202 -3.64 -8.44 -28.81
CA VAL A 202 -3.36 -8.49 -27.35
C VAL A 202 -4.67 -8.72 -26.60
N GLN A 203 -4.72 -9.79 -25.81
CA GLN A 203 -5.85 -10.14 -24.96
C GLN A 203 -5.63 -9.61 -23.54
N LEU A 204 -6.56 -8.77 -23.07
CA LEU A 204 -6.52 -8.15 -21.74
C LEU A 204 -7.81 -8.42 -20.96
N LYS A 205 -7.70 -8.67 -19.66
CA LYS A 205 -8.84 -8.64 -18.73
C LYS A 205 -8.83 -7.31 -17.97
N LEU A 206 -9.89 -6.52 -18.14
CA LEU A 206 -10.10 -5.30 -17.36
C LEU A 206 -10.66 -5.64 -15.97
N GLN A 207 -10.26 -4.89 -14.94
CA GLN A 207 -10.70 -5.06 -13.55
C GLN A 207 -11.06 -3.71 -12.90
N GLY A 208 -11.79 -3.76 -11.78
CA GLY A 208 -12.16 -2.57 -11.00
C GLY A 208 -13.11 -1.64 -11.74
N SER A 209 -12.87 -0.33 -11.63
CA SER A 209 -13.72 0.73 -12.21
C SER A 209 -13.90 0.60 -13.72
N CYS A 210 -12.97 -0.05 -14.42
CA CYS A 210 -12.96 -0.18 -15.87
C CYS A 210 -13.98 -1.19 -16.42
N THR A 211 -14.72 -1.92 -15.58
CA THR A 211 -15.57 -3.05 -16.03
C THR A 211 -17.06 -2.74 -16.13
N SER A 212 -17.55 -1.69 -15.46
CA SER A 212 -18.99 -1.49 -15.26
C SER A 212 -19.61 -0.37 -16.09
N CYS A 213 -18.82 0.38 -16.85
CA CYS A 213 -19.30 1.47 -17.71
C CYS A 213 -18.84 1.31 -19.16
N PRO A 214 -19.76 1.20 -20.14
CA PRO A 214 -19.40 0.95 -21.54
C PRO A 214 -18.57 2.07 -22.16
N SER A 215 -18.79 3.34 -21.77
CA SER A 215 -17.99 4.46 -22.26
C SER A 215 -16.55 4.40 -21.77
N SER A 216 -16.33 4.05 -20.49
CA SER A 216 -15.00 3.88 -19.93
C SER A 216 -14.26 2.70 -20.57
N ILE A 217 -14.95 1.58 -20.84
CA ILE A 217 -14.37 0.41 -21.51
C ILE A 217 -13.84 0.77 -22.90
N ILE A 218 -14.68 1.41 -23.74
CA ILE A 218 -14.32 1.75 -25.12
C ILE A 218 -13.15 2.74 -25.17
N THR A 219 -13.20 3.76 -24.31
CA THR A 219 -12.16 4.80 -24.26
C THR A 219 -10.83 4.21 -23.81
N LEU A 220 -10.84 3.41 -22.74
CA LEU A 220 -9.65 2.75 -22.22
C LEU A 220 -9.06 1.77 -23.24
N LYS A 221 -9.90 0.92 -23.84
CA LYS A 221 -9.48 -0.03 -24.87
C LYS A 221 -8.79 0.69 -26.03
N SER A 222 -9.40 1.75 -26.54
CA SER A 222 -8.85 2.54 -27.64
C SER A 222 -7.53 3.21 -27.25
N GLY A 223 -7.43 3.75 -26.03
CA GLY A 223 -6.19 4.34 -25.50
C GLY A 223 -5.05 3.32 -25.43
N ILE A 224 -5.33 2.13 -24.87
CA ILE A 224 -4.35 1.04 -24.76
C ILE A 224 -3.89 0.58 -26.14
N GLN A 225 -4.84 0.37 -27.06
CA GLN A 225 -4.54 -0.06 -28.43
C GLN A 225 -3.63 0.95 -29.14
N ASN A 226 -3.95 2.24 -29.10
CA ASN A 226 -3.14 3.27 -29.72
C ASN A 226 -1.72 3.33 -29.15
N MET A 227 -1.59 3.17 -27.82
CA MET A 227 -0.26 3.15 -27.18
C MET A 227 0.54 1.91 -27.59
N LEU A 228 -0.06 0.73 -27.58
CA LEU A 228 0.63 -0.51 -27.96
C LEU A 228 1.07 -0.48 -29.43
N GLN A 229 0.18 -0.11 -30.35
CA GLN A 229 0.49 0.01 -31.78
C GLN A 229 1.61 1.01 -32.07
N PHE A 230 1.74 2.08 -31.26
CA PHE A 230 2.79 3.07 -31.44
C PHE A 230 4.18 2.54 -31.06
N TYR A 231 4.27 1.73 -30.00
CA TYR A 231 5.54 1.21 -29.51
C TYR A 231 5.91 -0.16 -30.10
N ILE A 232 4.92 -0.95 -30.52
CA ILE A 232 5.07 -2.34 -30.95
C ILE A 232 4.29 -2.52 -32.27
N PRO A 233 4.96 -2.41 -33.43
CA PRO A 233 4.30 -2.47 -34.74
C PRO A 233 3.66 -3.82 -35.06
N GLU A 234 4.03 -4.88 -34.35
CA GLU A 234 3.44 -6.23 -34.45
C GLU A 234 2.04 -6.31 -33.84
N VAL A 235 1.66 -5.35 -32.98
CA VAL A 235 0.31 -5.28 -32.42
C VAL A 235 -0.63 -4.65 -33.44
N GLU A 236 -1.61 -5.40 -33.92
CA GLU A 236 -2.68 -4.93 -34.80
C GLU A 236 -3.92 -4.50 -34.00
N GLY A 237 -4.16 -5.09 -32.83
CA GLY A 237 -5.36 -4.81 -32.06
C GLY A 237 -5.31 -5.27 -30.60
N VAL A 238 -6.32 -4.84 -29.85
CA VAL A 238 -6.53 -5.25 -28.46
C VAL A 238 -7.94 -5.80 -28.33
N GLU A 239 -8.09 -6.88 -27.59
CA GLU A 239 -9.39 -7.47 -27.24
C GLU A 239 -9.53 -7.62 -25.74
N GLN A 240 -10.76 -7.41 -25.26
CA GLN A 240 -11.10 -7.65 -23.87
C GLN A 240 -11.54 -9.10 -23.74
N GLU A 241 -10.82 -9.88 -22.91
CA GLU A 241 -11.34 -11.15 -22.45
C GLU A 241 -12.54 -10.90 -21.54
N THR A 242 -13.72 -11.21 -22.06
CA THR A 242 -14.90 -11.39 -21.23
C THR A 242 -14.93 -12.85 -20.84
N CYS A 243 -14.69 -13.15 -19.56
CA CYS A 243 -14.99 -14.49 -19.05
C CYS A 243 -16.51 -14.68 -19.15
N PHE A 244 -16.99 -15.19 -20.28
CA PHE A 244 -18.29 -15.82 -20.36
C PHE A 244 -18.20 -17.11 -19.57
N CYS A 245 -18.61 -17.06 -18.30
CA CYS A 245 -19.01 -18.27 -17.59
C CYS A 245 -20.19 -18.85 -18.38
N THR A 246 -19.91 -19.84 -19.21
CA THR A 246 -20.92 -20.65 -19.92
C THR A 246 -21.27 -21.85 -19.03
#